data_AF-A0A3D5YPS6-F1
#
_entry.id   AF-A0A3D5YPS6-F1
#
_cell.length_a   1.000
_cell.length_b   1.000
_cell.length_c   1.000
_cell.angle_alpha   90.00
_cell.angle_beta   90.00
_cell.angle_gamma   90.00
#
_symmetry.space_group_name_H-M   'P 1'
#
loop_
_entity.id
_entity.type
_entity.pdbx_description
1 polymer ?
#
loop_
_entity_poly.entity_id
_entity_poly.type
_entity_poly.pdbx_seq_one_letter_code
_entity_poly.pdbx_strand_id
1 'polypeptide(L)' 'MLKIKLKQTLAHFKLELKLDLPAHGISAIYGHSGAGKSSLLR' A
#
# COMPACT_ATOMS: atom_id res chain seq x y z
N MET A 1 -9.93 12.29 -6.37
CA MET A 1 -9.53 10.87 -6.34
C MET A 1 -8.01 10.82 -6.41
N LEU A 2 -7.34 10.19 -5.44
CA LEU A 2 -5.88 10.06 -5.41
C LEU A 2 -5.46 8.80 -6.16
N LYS A 3 -4.53 8.94 -7.11
CA LYS A 3 -3.95 7.79 -7.83
C LYS A 3 -2.51 7.58 -7.38
N ILE A 4 -2.24 6.44 -6.77
CA ILE A 4 -0.92 6.11 -6.23
C ILE A 4 -0.36 4.92 -7.01
N LYS A 5 0.86 5.05 -7.52
CA LYS A 5 1.64 3.95 -8.07
C LYS A 5 2.87 3.76 -7.18
N LEU A 6 2.92 2.65 -6.45
CA LEU A 6 4.02 2.34 -5.55
C LEU A 6 4.81 1.15 -6.09
N LYS A 7 6.13 1.28 -6.10
CA LYS A 7 7.07 0.17 -6.29
C LYS A 7 8.09 0.24 -5.17
N GLN A 8 8.10 -0.76 -4.30
CA GLN A 8 9.00 -0.84 -3.16
C GLN A 8 9.64 -2.23 -3.10
N THR A 9 10.92 -2.28 -2.78
CA THR A 9 11.65 -3.53 -2.55
C THR A 9 12.23 -3.49 -1.15
N LEU A 10 11.88 -4.48 -0.32
CA LEU A 10 12.37 -4.66 1.04
C LEU A 10 13.09 -6.01 1.13
N ALA A 11 14.41 -6.01 1.01
CA ALA A 11 15.22 -7.23 0.89
C ALA A 11 14.68 -8.14 -0.23
N HIS A 12 14.11 -9.30 0.13
CA HIS A 12 13.55 -10.28 -0.81
C HIS A 12 12.06 -10.08 -1.11
N PHE A 13 11.42 -9.05 -0.54
CA PHE A 13 10.02 -8.73 -0.74
C PHE A 13 9.86 -7.59 -1.76
N LYS A 14 9.02 -7.79 -2.77
CA LYS A 14 8.70 -6.77 -3.77
C LYS A 14 7.22 -6.42 -3.69
N LEU A 15 6.93 -5.13 -3.54
CA LEU A 15 5.59 -4.57 -3.48
C LEU A 15 5.38 -3.66 -4.69
N GLU A 16 4.54 -4.09 -5.63
CA GLU A 16 4.13 -3.28 -6.78
C GLU A 16 2.61 -3.11 -6.76
N LEU A 17 2.15 -1.88 -6.61
CA LEU A 17 0.74 -1.57 -6.39
C LEU A 17 0.31 -0.36 -7.22
N LYS A 18 -0.93 -0.41 -7.69
CA LYS A 18 -1.65 0.75 -8.22
C LYS A 18 -2.94 0.88 -7.40
N LEU A 19 -3.11 2.02 -6.74
CA LEU A 19 -4.23 2.29 -5.85
C LEU A 19 -4.97 3.53 -6.34
N ASP A 20 -6.29 3.45 -6.39
CA ASP A 20 -7.16 4.60 -6.56
C ASP A 20 -7.91 4.78 -5.22
N LEU A 21 -7.59 5.86 -4.51
CA LEU A 21 -8.15 6.16 -3.19
C LEU A 21 -9.07 7.39 -3.25
N PRO A 22 -10.11 7.47 -2.41
CA PRO A 22 -10.87 8.69 -2.26
C PRO A 22 -9.95 9.81 -1.75
N ALA A 23 -10.13 11.04 -2.27
CA ALA A 23 -9.32 12.19 -1.86
C ALA A 23 -9.73 12.77 -0.50
N HIS A 24 -10.87 12.32 0.03
CA HIS A 24 -11.43 12.74 1.31
C HIS A 24 -11.97 11.51 2.06
N GLY A 25 -12.03 11.61 3.38
CA GLY A 25 -12.43 10.50 4.26
C GLY A 25 -11.25 9.61 4.68
N ILE A 26 -11.56 8.49 5.32
CA ILE A 26 -10.58 7.57 5.90
C ILE A 26 -10.55 6.29 5.08
N SER A 27 -9.37 5.89 4.61
CA SER A 27 -9.14 4.60 3.94
C SER A 27 -8.41 3.65 4.89
N ALA A 28 -8.88 2.41 4.99
CA ALA A 28 -8.28 1.40 5.84
C ALA A 28 -7.54 0.33 5.01
N ILE A 29 -6.37 -0.10 5.48
CA ILE A 29 -5.59 -1.20 4.89
C ILE A 29 -5.62 -2.36 5.89
N TYR A 30 -6.17 -3.50 5.48
CA TYR A 30 -6.30 -4.70 6.31
C TYR A 30 -5.74 -5.95 5.61
N GLY A 31 -5.53 -7.02 6.38
CA GLY A 31 -4.96 -8.29 5.90
C GLY A 31 -4.09 -8.97 6.95
N HIS A 32 -3.71 -10.22 6.69
CA HIS A 32 -2.90 -11.04 7.61
C HIS A 32 -1.57 -10.38 8.01
N SER A 33 -1.00 -10.80 9.15
CA SER A 33 0.33 -10.36 9.56
C SER A 33 1.36 -10.72 8.49
N GLY A 34 2.31 -9.82 8.20
CA GLY A 34 3.29 -10.02 7.12
C GLY A 34 2.79 -9.71 5.71
N ALA A 35 1.50 -9.40 5.49
CA ALA A 35 0.95 -9.07 4.16
C ALA A 35 1.46 -7.75 3.52
N GLY A 36 2.46 -7.08 4.12
CA GLY A 36 3.05 -5.86 3.58
C GLY A 36 2.31 -4.56 3.92
N LYS A 37 1.35 -4.55 4.86
CA LYS A 37 0.61 -3.34 5.26
C LYS A 37 1.51 -2.23 5.82
N SER A 38 2.35 -2.59 6.80
CA SER A 38 3.31 -1.67 7.41
C SER A 38 4.47 -1.33 6.48
N SER A 39 4.69 -2.14 5.44
CA SER A 39 5.63 -1.85 4.35
C SER A 39 5.03 -0.81 3.41
N LEU A 40 3.76 -0.98 3.01
CA LEU A 40 3.02 -0.04 2.16
C LEU A 40 2.94 1.38 2.75
N LEU A 41 2.88 1.52 4.07
CA LEU A 41 2.79 2.81 4.75
C LEU A 41 4.13 3.47 5.08
N ARG A 42 5.26 2.77 4.87
CA ARG A 42 6.62 3.30 5.10
C ARG A 42 7.31 3.61 3.79
#